data_AF-A0A960YH94-F1
#
_entry.id   AF-A0A960YH94-F1
#
_cell.length_a   1.000
_cell.length_b   1.000
_cell.length_c   1.000
_cell.angle_alpha   90.00
_cell.angle_beta   90.00
_cell.angle_gamma   90.00
#
_symmetry.space_group_name_H-M   'P 1'
#
loop_
_entity.id
_entity.type
_entity.pdbx_description
1 polymer ?
#
loop_
_entity_poly.entity_id
_entity_poly.type
_entity_poly.pdbx_seq_one_letter_code
_entity_poly.pdbx_strand_id
1 'polypeptide(L)'
;MSIQQKSALYQLVVTLAAVAAYLIFLATAGPKVALAAFALLAPVGLTPLLFRGEVGDERERHVARRATVLGFGASYLTMVVLCSAFWARQWLAGEGTVDIEVLPLIVEGALVAALLVRALAVLVLVPRAWDLSE
;
A
#
# COMPACT_ATOMS: atom_id res chain seq x y z
N MET A 1 14.43 -16.29 8.57
CA MET A 1 13.51 -15.21 8.14
C MET A 1 13.24 -14.29 9.32
N SER A 2 13.69 -13.04 9.24
CA SER A 2 13.60 -12.06 10.34
C SER A 2 12.15 -11.68 10.65
N ILE A 3 11.90 -11.11 11.84
CA ILE A 3 10.57 -10.63 12.24
C ILE A 3 10.07 -9.57 11.24
N GLN A 4 10.96 -8.70 10.76
CA GLN A 4 10.64 -7.72 9.72
C GLN A 4 10.16 -8.35 8.41
N GLN A 5 10.80 -9.44 7.97
CA GLN A 5 10.36 -10.16 6.76
C GLN A 5 8.99 -10.82 6.95
N LYS A 6 8.72 -11.37 8.14
CA LYS A 6 7.40 -11.94 8.47
C LYS A 6 6.31 -10.88 8.47
N SER A 7 6.58 -9.74 9.10
CA SER A 7 5.70 -8.57 9.12
C SER A 7 5.43 -8.04 7.70
N ALA A 8 6.46 -7.91 6.87
CA ALA A 8 6.34 -7.45 5.50
C ALA A 8 5.55 -8.43 4.63
N LEU A 9 5.78 -9.74 4.78
CA LEU A 9 5.01 -10.77 4.07
C LEU A 9 3.54 -10.76 4.48
N TYR A 10 3.25 -10.64 5.77
CA TYR A 10 1.88 -10.49 6.27
C TYR A 10 1.19 -9.27 5.64
N GLN A 11 1.85 -8.11 5.66
CA GLN A 11 1.33 -6.89 5.05
C GLN A 11 1.09 -7.08 3.54
N LEU A 12 2.01 -7.73 2.82
CA LEU A 12 1.87 -8.02 1.40
C LEU A 12 0.64 -8.90 1.12
N VAL A 13 0.49 -10.00 1.84
CA VAL A 13 -0.63 -10.93 1.69
C VAL A 13 -1.96 -10.26 1.97
N VAL A 14 -2.06 -9.50 3.07
CA VAL A 14 -3.29 -8.78 3.43
C VAL A 14 -3.63 -7.73 2.38
N THR A 15 -2.63 -6.99 1.88
CA THR A 15 -2.86 -5.97 0.86
C THR A 15 -3.31 -6.59 -0.47
N LEU A 16 -2.70 -7.68 -0.90
CA LEU A 16 -3.12 -8.41 -2.10
C LEU A 16 -4.52 -9.02 -1.95
N ALA A 17 -4.85 -9.55 -0.78
CA ALA A 17 -6.19 -10.07 -0.49
C ALA A 17 -7.24 -8.95 -0.55
N ALA A 18 -6.94 -7.76 -0.02
CA ALA A 18 -7.83 -6.60 -0.10
C ALA A 18 -8.06 -6.15 -1.55
N VAL A 19 -7.00 -6.10 -2.37
CA VAL A 19 -7.11 -5.78 -3.80
C VAL A 19 -7.93 -6.83 -4.54
N ALA A 20 -7.70 -8.12 -4.29
CA ALA A 20 -8.46 -9.21 -4.90
C ALA A 20 -9.94 -9.12 -4.53
N ALA A 21 -10.26 -8.90 -3.26
CA ALA A 21 -11.62 -8.71 -2.78
C ALA A 21 -12.29 -7.48 -3.42
N TYR A 22 -11.55 -6.36 -3.54
CA TYR A 22 -12.03 -5.16 -4.24
C TYR A 22 -12.42 -5.46 -5.69
N LEU A 23 -11.57 -6.17 -6.44
CA LEU A 23 -11.84 -6.53 -7.84
C LEU A 23 -13.05 -7.47 -7.97
N ILE A 24 -13.19 -8.44 -7.06
CA ILE A 24 -14.33 -9.37 -7.02
C ILE A 24 -15.63 -8.60 -6.75
N PHE A 25 -15.64 -7.72 -5.74
CA PHE A 25 -16.81 -6.92 -5.42
C PHE A 25 -17.13 -5.88 -6.49
N LEU A 26 -16.11 -5.32 -7.15
CA LEU A 26 -16.31 -4.42 -8.28
C LEU A 26 -17.04 -5.14 -9.43
N ALA A 27 -16.68 -6.39 -9.71
CA ALA A 27 -17.30 -7.19 -10.76
C ALA A 27 -18.71 -7.68 -10.42
N THR A 28 -19.05 -7.85 -9.12
CA THR A 28 -20.28 -8.54 -8.70
C THR A 28 -21.31 -7.65 -7.98
N ALA A 29 -20.87 -6.68 -7.19
CA ALA A 29 -21.71 -5.85 -6.32
C ALA A 29 -21.67 -4.36 -6.64
N GLY A 30 -20.78 -3.94 -7.54
CA GLY A 30 -20.62 -2.56 -8.00
C GLY A 30 -19.66 -1.71 -7.16
N PRO A 31 -19.38 -0.48 -7.61
CA PRO A 31 -18.26 0.32 -7.09
C PRO A 31 -18.41 0.76 -5.64
N LYS A 32 -19.64 1.05 -5.19
CA LYS A 32 -19.88 1.51 -3.80
C LYS A 32 -19.62 0.40 -2.78
N VAL A 33 -20.01 -0.83 -3.09
CA VAL A 33 -19.77 -2.00 -2.22
C VAL A 33 -18.31 -2.44 -2.30
N ALA A 34 -17.67 -2.29 -3.47
CA ALA A 34 -16.27 -2.65 -3.65
C ALA A 34 -15.33 -1.93 -2.68
N LEU A 35 -15.59 -0.65 -2.37
CA LEU A 35 -14.80 0.11 -1.40
C LEU A 35 -14.76 -0.52 -0.01
N ALA A 36 -15.79 -1.28 0.38
CA ALA A 36 -15.79 -1.99 1.67
C ALA A 36 -14.70 -3.07 1.76
N ALA A 37 -14.17 -3.56 0.63
CA ALA A 37 -13.05 -4.51 0.63
C ALA A 37 -11.79 -3.92 1.28
N PHE A 38 -11.60 -2.61 1.26
CA PHE A 38 -10.44 -1.97 1.89
C PHE A 38 -10.48 -2.01 3.42
N ALA A 39 -11.63 -2.34 4.03
CA ALA A 39 -11.69 -2.65 5.46
C ALA A 39 -10.78 -3.84 5.84
N LEU A 40 -10.45 -4.72 4.89
CA LEU A 40 -9.48 -5.81 5.08
C LEU A 40 -8.05 -5.31 5.31
N LEU A 41 -7.75 -4.03 5.08
CA LEU A 41 -6.45 -3.43 5.39
C LEU A 41 -6.31 -3.04 6.88
N ALA A 42 -7.40 -2.97 7.65
CA ALA A 42 -7.35 -2.60 9.07
C ALA A 42 -6.35 -3.44 9.91
N PRO A 43 -6.22 -4.76 9.72
CA PRO A 43 -5.25 -5.58 10.44
C PRO A 43 -3.79 -5.19 10.18
N VAL A 44 -3.48 -4.53 9.05
CA VAL A 44 -2.12 -4.01 8.78
C VAL A 44 -1.71 -2.98 9.83
N GLY A 45 -2.66 -2.17 10.34
CA GLY A 45 -2.40 -1.24 11.44
C GLY A 45 -2.04 -1.93 12.76
N LEU A 46 -2.42 -3.20 12.92
CA LEU A 46 -2.13 -4.02 14.10
C LEU A 46 -0.79 -4.76 14.00
N THR A 47 -0.08 -4.64 12.88
CA THR A 47 1.23 -5.27 12.67
C THR A 47 2.22 -5.01 13.83
N PRO A 48 2.33 -3.79 14.41
CA PRO A 48 3.22 -3.53 15.55
C PRO A 48 2.82 -4.28 16.83
N LEU A 49 1.55 -4.70 16.97
CA LEU A 49 1.07 -5.50 18.09
C LEU A 49 1.29 -7.00 17.84
N LEU A 50 1.07 -7.46 16.61
CA LEU A 50 1.22 -8.87 16.20
C LEU A 50 2.68 -9.32 16.11
N PHE A 51 3.59 -8.41 15.76
CA PHE A 51 5.00 -8.72 15.54
C PHE A 51 5.91 -7.93 16.50
N ARG A 52 5.53 -7.87 17.78
CA ARG A 52 6.41 -7.35 18.85
C ARG A 52 7.62 -8.28 19.00
N GLY A 53 8.81 -7.75 18.77
CA GLY A 53 10.08 -8.44 18.95
C GLY A 53 11.15 -7.45 19.38
N GLU A 54 12.28 -7.97 19.87
CA GLU A 54 13.39 -7.20 20.42
C GLU A 54 13.75 -5.98 19.55
N VAL A 55 14.14 -4.91 20.24
CA VAL A 55 14.48 -3.61 19.67
C VAL A 55 15.37 -3.80 18.45
N GLY A 56 14.79 -3.58 17.26
CA GLY A 56 15.49 -3.77 16.00
C GLY A 56 16.80 -3.00 15.99
N ASP A 57 17.86 -3.71 15.64
CA ASP A 57 19.22 -3.21 15.49
C ASP A 57 19.23 -1.92 14.63
N GLU A 58 20.22 -1.05 14.78
CA GLU A 58 20.22 0.26 14.11
C GLU A 58 20.09 0.13 12.58
N ARG A 59 20.63 -0.97 12.04
CA ARG A 59 20.50 -1.40 10.64
C ARG A 59 19.05 -1.69 10.24
N GLU A 60 18.31 -2.41 11.06
CA GLU A 60 16.90 -2.75 10.83
C GLU A 60 16.02 -1.50 10.80
N ARG A 61 16.36 -0.49 11.63
CA ARG A 61 15.68 0.82 11.61
C ARG A 61 15.96 1.57 10.32
N HIS A 62 17.20 1.52 9.82
CA HIS A 62 17.56 2.17 8.56
C HIS A 62 16.83 1.56 7.36
N VAL A 63 16.72 0.22 7.31
CA VAL A 63 15.92 -0.48 6.29
C VAL A 63 14.45 -0.08 6.39
N ALA A 64 13.87 -0.09 7.58
CA ALA A 64 12.48 0.30 7.79
C ALA A 64 12.22 1.76 7.36
N ARG A 65 13.15 2.68 7.66
CA ARG A 65 13.05 4.09 7.25
C ARG A 65 13.10 4.24 5.73
N ARG A 66 14.06 3.59 5.06
CA ARG A 66 14.16 3.62 3.59
C ARG A 66 12.91 3.04 2.93
N ALA A 67 12.42 1.89 3.40
CA ALA A 67 11.21 1.26 2.90
C ALA A 67 9.98 2.17 3.08
N THR A 68 9.90 2.89 4.20
CA THR A 68 8.81 3.84 4.47
C THR A 68 8.85 5.04 3.52
N VAL A 69 10.04 5.61 3.27
CA VAL A 69 10.21 6.69 2.29
C VAL A 69 9.81 6.24 0.88
N LEU A 70 10.23 5.04 0.47
CA LEU A 70 9.85 4.47 -0.83
C LEU A 70 8.32 4.25 -0.93
N GLY A 71 7.71 3.73 0.12
CA GLY A 71 6.26 3.54 0.20
C GLY A 71 5.49 4.87 0.05
N PHE A 72 5.83 5.90 0.83
CA PHE A 72 5.17 7.20 0.71
C PHE A 72 5.47 7.91 -0.61
N GLY A 73 6.68 7.75 -1.16
CA GLY A 73 7.01 8.24 -2.50
C GLY A 73 6.12 7.63 -3.57
N ALA A 74 5.92 6.30 -3.53
CA ALA A 74 4.99 5.62 -4.43
C ALA A 74 3.54 6.08 -4.24
N SER A 75 3.09 6.23 -2.99
CA SER A 75 1.75 6.75 -2.66
C SER A 75 1.50 8.13 -3.28
N TYR A 76 2.45 9.05 -3.14
CA TYR A 76 2.36 10.38 -3.71
C TYR A 76 2.28 10.34 -5.25
N LEU A 77 3.14 9.55 -5.89
CA LEU A 77 3.11 9.38 -7.34
C LEU A 77 1.78 8.79 -7.82
N THR A 78 1.27 7.76 -7.13
CA THR A 78 -0.04 7.17 -7.42
C THR A 78 -1.15 8.20 -7.29
N MET A 79 -1.15 9.02 -6.24
CA MET A 79 -2.14 10.08 -6.06
C MET A 79 -2.11 11.09 -7.21
N VAL A 80 -0.92 11.59 -7.58
CA VAL A 80 -0.76 12.53 -8.70
C VAL A 80 -1.25 11.92 -10.02
N VAL A 81 -0.89 10.67 -10.29
CA VAL A 81 -1.31 9.96 -11.50
C VAL A 81 -2.82 9.77 -11.54
N LEU A 82 -3.44 9.30 -10.45
CA LEU A 82 -4.89 9.08 -10.40
C LEU A 82 -5.66 10.40 -10.52
N CYS A 83 -5.26 11.45 -9.78
CA CYS A 83 -5.86 12.78 -9.92
C CYS A 83 -5.79 13.29 -11.35
N SER A 84 -4.61 13.19 -11.99
CA SER A 84 -4.40 13.61 -13.38
C SER A 84 -5.25 12.79 -14.36
N ALA A 85 -5.37 11.47 -14.13
CA ALA A 85 -6.16 10.58 -14.97
C ALA A 85 -7.66 10.89 -14.90
N PHE A 86 -8.21 11.13 -13.70
CA PHE A 86 -9.61 11.52 -13.54
C PHE A 86 -9.90 12.88 -14.18
N TRP A 87 -9.02 13.86 -13.97
CA TRP A 87 -9.14 15.17 -14.62
C TRP A 87 -9.05 15.08 -16.15
N ALA A 88 -8.08 14.34 -16.69
CA ALA A 88 -7.92 14.15 -18.12
C ALA A 88 -9.14 13.47 -18.73
N ARG A 89 -9.70 12.45 -18.06
CA ARG A 89 -10.93 11.78 -18.50
C ARG A 89 -12.11 12.75 -18.60
N GLN A 90 -12.35 13.58 -17.57
CA GLN A 90 -13.48 14.52 -17.57
C GLN A 90 -13.29 15.63 -18.60
N TRP A 91 -12.07 16.15 -18.74
CA TRP A 91 -11.73 17.11 -19.79
C TRP A 91 -12.05 16.56 -21.18
N LEU A 92 -11.65 15.32 -21.47
CA LEU A 92 -11.91 14.66 -22.75
C LEU A 92 -13.41 14.40 -22.99
N ALA A 93 -14.19 14.24 -21.93
CA ALA A 93 -15.64 14.10 -22.00
C ALA A 93 -16.38 15.44 -22.15
N GLY A 94 -15.67 16.58 -22.08
CA GLY A 94 -16.26 17.91 -22.09
C GLY A 94 -16.92 18.31 -20.76
N GLU A 95 -16.65 17.57 -19.68
CA GLU A 95 -17.17 17.86 -18.34
C GLU A 95 -16.18 18.76 -17.57
N GLY A 96 -16.68 19.88 -17.04
CA GLY A 96 -15.88 20.85 -16.27
C GLY A 96 -15.74 20.52 -14.78
N THR A 97 -16.29 19.38 -14.34
CA THR A 97 -16.37 19.01 -12.92
C THR A 97 -15.95 17.55 -12.71
N VAL A 98 -15.28 17.28 -11.59
CA VAL A 98 -14.96 15.93 -11.14
C VAL A 98 -15.89 15.58 -9.98
N ASP A 99 -16.52 14.41 -10.06
CA ASP A 99 -17.35 13.89 -8.96
C ASP A 99 -16.50 13.69 -7.70
N ILE A 100 -16.98 14.16 -6.55
CA ILE A 100 -16.32 14.00 -5.26
C ILE A 100 -16.26 12.53 -4.81
N GLU A 101 -17.16 11.68 -5.31
CA GLU A 101 -17.17 10.24 -5.00
C GLU A 101 -15.89 9.51 -5.45
N VAL A 102 -15.04 10.11 -6.30
CA VAL A 102 -13.76 9.51 -6.72
C VAL A 102 -12.63 9.68 -5.70
N LEU A 103 -12.73 10.65 -4.77
CA LEU A 103 -11.68 10.93 -3.80
C LEU A 103 -11.31 9.73 -2.91
N PRO A 104 -12.28 8.99 -2.33
CA PRO A 104 -11.97 7.78 -1.57
C PRO A 104 -11.16 6.78 -2.40
N LEU A 105 -11.51 6.57 -3.67
CA LEU A 105 -10.79 5.64 -4.53
C LEU A 105 -9.33 6.06 -4.79
N ILE A 106 -9.09 7.37 -4.94
CA ILE A 106 -7.73 7.91 -5.09
C ILE A 106 -6.91 7.68 -3.82
N VAL A 107 -7.49 7.97 -2.65
CA VAL A 107 -6.82 7.80 -1.35
C VAL A 107 -6.52 6.32 -1.07
N GLU A 108 -7.49 5.44 -1.30
CA GLU A 108 -7.33 3.99 -1.12
C GLU A 108 -6.28 3.43 -2.09
N GLY A 109 -6.30 3.85 -3.36
CA GLY A 109 -5.28 3.48 -4.34
C GLY A 109 -3.87 3.91 -3.91
N ALA A 110 -3.74 5.12 -3.37
CA ALA A 110 -2.47 5.64 -2.84
C ALA A 110 -2.02 4.89 -1.57
N LEU A 111 -2.94 4.49 -0.71
CA LEU A 111 -2.66 3.67 0.48
C LEU A 111 -2.15 2.28 0.07
N VAL A 112 -2.84 1.62 -0.87
CA VAL A 112 -2.42 0.32 -1.41
C VAL A 112 -1.02 0.40 -2.01
N ALA A 113 -0.73 1.43 -2.80
CA ALA A 113 0.60 1.65 -3.36
C ALA A 113 1.68 1.81 -2.26
N ALA A 114 1.40 2.59 -1.22
CA ALA A 114 2.29 2.72 -0.06
C ALA A 114 2.55 1.36 0.61
N LEU A 115 1.50 0.59 0.88
CA LEU A 115 1.62 -0.67 1.60
C LEU A 115 2.36 -1.73 0.76
N LEU A 116 2.06 -1.84 -0.53
CA LEU A 116 2.74 -2.78 -1.43
C LEU A 116 4.22 -2.44 -1.58
N VAL A 117 4.54 -1.19 -1.92
CA VAL A 117 5.93 -0.77 -2.15
C VAL A 117 6.75 -0.85 -0.87
N ARG A 118 6.20 -0.46 0.28
CA ARG A 118 6.87 -0.60 1.57
C ARG A 118 7.15 -2.07 1.90
N ALA A 119 6.17 -2.97 1.72
CA ALA A 119 6.35 -4.39 1.99
C ALA A 119 7.41 -5.02 1.09
N LEU A 120 7.35 -4.74 -0.21
CA LEU A 120 8.34 -5.20 -1.19
C LEU A 120 9.73 -4.65 -0.89
N ALA A 121 9.84 -3.35 -0.54
CA ALA A 121 11.12 -2.74 -0.18
C ALA A 121 11.75 -3.42 1.05
N VAL A 122 10.98 -3.75 2.09
CA VAL A 122 11.51 -4.51 3.24
C VAL A 122 11.98 -5.90 2.80
N LEU A 123 11.18 -6.63 2.01
CA LEU A 123 11.55 -7.97 1.54
C LEU A 123 12.83 -7.98 0.68
N VAL A 124 13.08 -6.91 -0.08
CA VAL A 124 14.28 -6.78 -0.93
C VAL A 124 15.49 -6.24 -0.17
N LEU A 125 15.30 -5.29 0.75
CA LEU A 125 16.40 -4.62 1.44
C LEU A 125 16.95 -5.42 2.62
N VAL A 126 16.12 -6.22 3.31
CA VAL A 126 16.57 -7.02 4.46
C VAL A 126 17.61 -8.08 4.09
N PRO A 127 17.46 -8.87 3.00
CA PRO A 127 18.49 -9.83 2.58
C PRO A 127 19.77 -9.20 2.00
N ARG A 128 19.71 -7.96 1.49
CA ARG A 128 20.87 -7.23 0.94
C ARG A 128 21.69 -6.49 2.00
N ALA A 129 21.04 -5.98 3.04
CA ALA A 129 21.68 -5.98 4.37
C ALA A 129 22.02 -7.45 4.72
N TRP A 130 22.84 -7.90 5.66
CA TRP A 130 23.33 -9.30 5.67
C TRP A 130 24.32 -9.68 4.55
N ASP A 131 23.99 -9.65 3.26
CA ASP A 131 24.97 -10.01 2.22
C ASP A 131 26.21 -9.09 2.19
N LEU A 132 26.09 -7.84 2.66
CA LEU A 132 27.19 -6.86 2.72
C LEU A 132 28.03 -6.92 4.02
N SER A 133 27.84 -7.94 4.85
CA SER A 133 28.53 -8.09 6.15
C SER A 133 29.33 -9.39 6.29
N GLU A 134 29.35 -10.20 5.24
CA GLU A 134 30.33 -11.29 5.04
C GLU A 134 31.44 -10.81 4.10
#